data_AF-A0A7J6PFA8-F1
#
_entry.id   AF-A0A7J6PFA8-F1
#
_cell.length_a   1.000
_cell.length_b   1.000
_cell.length_c   1.000
_cell.angle_alpha   90.00
_cell.angle_beta   90.00
_cell.angle_gamma   90.00
#
_symmetry.space_group_name_H-M   'P 1'
#
loop_
_entity.id
_entity.type
_entity.pdbx_description
1 polymer ?
#
loop_
_entity_poly.entity_id
_entity_poly.type
_entity_poly.pdbx_seq_one_letter_code
_entity_poly.pdbx_strand_id
1 'polypeptide(L)'
;MGKVDACLPQWYVDSDSECPYGTHLAGDVTLPYDAGFLQGLSVMFGYIPYAAGIFLILIMFWRRGLHEYSIILFGIIVVVSNEFGWKHIVAQPRPVGSCCITCGMPSSHAVIATALWTILVLDFSYRVGQTPQGYSVSPSSFVSRFRTFLHAGHILPTASVISQDHFVVAAGFWSLALLPVPLSRVILKDHTAQQVFMAGIIGVVEAIIWFLLLLLLRVKTEEYAGHRWLKGCLIHNWPAPRCYVPLKSGDAVEGSGVVSPPSTEGLNSPCQPTEASPLESPLGSAPNPDTRPALPESA
;
A
#
# COMPACT_ATOMS: atom_id res chain seq x y z
N MET A 1 -16.00 -10.21 -39.59
CA MET A 1 -14.76 -10.07 -38.80
C MET A 1 -15.16 -9.71 -37.39
N GLY A 2 -14.82 -10.57 -36.42
CA GLY A 2 -15.11 -10.31 -35.01
C GLY A 2 -14.25 -9.15 -34.51
N LYS A 3 -14.63 -8.54 -33.37
CA LYS A 3 -13.81 -7.47 -32.74
C LYS A 3 -12.36 -7.90 -32.46
N VAL A 4 -12.09 -9.21 -32.37
CA VAL A 4 -10.75 -9.77 -32.18
C VAL A 4 -9.86 -9.54 -33.40
N ASP A 5 -10.41 -9.63 -34.62
CA ASP A 5 -9.65 -9.45 -35.87
C ASP A 5 -9.15 -8.00 -36.01
N ALA A 6 -9.84 -7.04 -35.39
CA ALA A 6 -9.49 -5.62 -35.45
C ALA A 6 -8.19 -5.27 -34.71
N CYS A 7 -7.72 -6.14 -33.82
CA CYS A 7 -6.52 -5.92 -33.01
C CYS A 7 -5.27 -6.61 -33.57
N LEU A 8 -5.43 -7.49 -34.56
CA LEU A 8 -4.31 -8.19 -35.16
C LEU A 8 -3.43 -7.20 -35.94
N PRO A 9 -2.09 -7.26 -35.79
CA PRO A 9 -1.22 -6.40 -36.56
C PRO A 9 -1.20 -6.85 -38.02
N GLN A 10 -0.89 -5.92 -38.93
CA GLN A 10 -0.94 -6.18 -40.39
C GLN A 10 -0.01 -7.31 -40.86
N TRP A 11 1.06 -7.60 -40.12
CA TRP A 11 2.01 -8.67 -40.44
C TRP A 11 1.51 -10.06 -40.01
N TYR A 12 0.47 -10.14 -39.16
CA TYR A 12 -0.04 -11.40 -38.64
C TYR A 12 -1.11 -11.95 -39.57
N VAL A 13 -0.80 -13.05 -40.25
CA VAL A 13 -1.73 -13.77 -41.14
C VAL A 13 -2.27 -15.01 -40.44
N ASP A 14 -1.39 -15.74 -39.76
CA ASP A 14 -1.64 -17.02 -39.09
C ASP A 14 -0.69 -17.21 -37.89
N SER A 15 -0.80 -18.36 -37.21
CA SER A 15 0.06 -18.70 -36.07
C SER A 15 1.54 -18.87 -36.42
N ASP A 16 1.85 -19.09 -37.70
CA ASP A 16 3.21 -19.33 -38.19
C ASP A 16 3.87 -18.03 -38.68
N SER A 17 3.14 -16.92 -38.64
CA SER A 17 3.63 -15.61 -39.05
C SER A 17 4.71 -15.10 -38.10
N GLU A 18 5.91 -14.87 -38.62
CA GLU A 18 7.02 -14.28 -37.87
C GLU A 18 6.93 -12.75 -37.84
N CYS A 19 7.11 -12.15 -36.66
CA CYS A 19 7.12 -10.71 -36.53
C CYS A 19 8.38 -10.10 -37.18
N PRO A 20 8.26 -9.17 -38.14
CA PRO A 20 9.42 -8.60 -38.83
C PRO A 20 10.24 -7.63 -37.96
N TYR A 21 9.71 -7.24 -36.79
CA TYR A 21 10.31 -6.22 -35.93
C TYR A 21 11.09 -6.80 -34.75
N GLY A 22 10.96 -8.10 -34.46
CA GLY A 22 11.57 -8.71 -33.29
C GLY A 22 10.87 -9.96 -32.82
N THR A 23 11.05 -10.28 -31.54
CA THR A 23 10.44 -11.44 -30.89
C THR A 23 9.38 -11.01 -29.87
N HIS A 24 8.20 -11.64 -29.93
CA HIS A 24 7.19 -11.51 -28.88
C HIS A 24 7.62 -12.31 -27.65
N LEU A 25 7.83 -11.62 -26.52
CA LEU A 25 8.14 -12.24 -25.25
C LEU A 25 6.89 -12.39 -24.39
N ALA A 26 6.98 -13.27 -23.39
CA ALA A 26 5.93 -13.47 -22.40
C ALA A 26 5.58 -12.16 -21.69
N GLY A 27 4.28 -11.94 -21.48
CA GLY A 27 3.76 -10.71 -20.90
C GLY A 27 3.61 -9.57 -21.90
N ASP A 28 3.38 -9.86 -23.19
CA ASP A 28 3.19 -8.82 -24.22
C ASP A 28 4.32 -7.79 -24.23
N VAL A 29 5.57 -8.24 -24.33
CA VAL A 29 6.75 -7.37 -24.47
C VAL A 29 7.46 -7.70 -25.77
N THR A 30 7.75 -6.71 -26.62
CA THR A 30 8.56 -6.94 -27.82
C THR A 30 10.05 -6.82 -27.51
N LEU A 31 10.86 -7.78 -27.97
CA LEU A 31 12.31 -7.68 -28.05
C LEU A 31 12.73 -7.37 -29.49
N PRO A 32 13.13 -6.12 -29.81
CA PRO A 32 13.55 -5.76 -31.16
C PRO A 32 14.83 -6.50 -31.59
N TYR A 33 14.95 -6.83 -32.89
CA TYR A 33 16.16 -7.46 -33.42
C TYR A 33 17.40 -6.56 -33.32
N ASP A 34 17.20 -5.24 -33.44
CA ASP A 34 18.19 -4.19 -33.38
C ASP A 34 18.15 -3.44 -32.04
N ALA A 35 17.96 -4.18 -30.93
CA ALA A 35 17.87 -3.59 -29.61
C ALA A 35 19.15 -2.88 -29.17
N GLY A 36 19.12 -1.54 -29.14
CA GLY A 36 20.12 -0.72 -28.48
C GLY A 36 19.97 -0.74 -26.95
N PHE A 37 20.84 0.02 -26.26
CA PHE A 37 20.83 0.12 -24.80
C PHE A 37 19.46 0.55 -24.22
N LEU A 38 18.83 1.55 -24.83
CA LEU A 38 17.55 2.08 -24.36
C LEU A 38 16.40 1.08 -24.55
N GLN A 39 16.40 0.32 -25.65
CA GLN A 39 15.43 -0.74 -25.90
C GLN A 39 15.63 -1.89 -24.91
N GLY A 40 16.88 -2.32 -24.67
CA GLY A 40 17.19 -3.35 -23.67
C GLY A 40 16.72 -2.94 -22.27
N LEU A 41 16.99 -1.70 -21.86
CA LEU A 41 16.49 -1.15 -20.60
C LEU A 41 14.95 -1.11 -20.57
N SER A 42 14.31 -0.78 -21.70
CA SER A 42 12.85 -0.75 -21.81
C SER A 42 12.21 -2.14 -21.69
N VAL A 43 12.84 -3.18 -22.25
CA VAL A 43 12.43 -4.58 -22.06
C VAL A 43 12.47 -4.93 -20.57
N MET A 44 13.57 -4.58 -19.88
CA MET A 44 13.70 -4.76 -18.44
C MET A 44 12.57 -4.08 -17.66
N PHE A 45 12.27 -2.81 -17.96
CA PHE A 45 11.16 -2.09 -17.32
C PHE A 45 9.80 -2.71 -17.64
N GLY A 46 9.64 -3.34 -18.81
CA GLY A 46 8.45 -4.13 -19.15
C GLY A 46 8.15 -5.23 -18.12
N TYR A 47 9.16 -5.79 -17.45
CA TYR A 47 8.97 -6.84 -16.45
C TYR A 47 8.78 -6.35 -15.01
N ILE A 48 8.96 -5.05 -14.73
CA ILE A 48 8.85 -4.52 -13.35
C ILE A 48 7.45 -4.71 -12.74
N PRO A 49 6.31 -4.50 -13.45
CA PRO A 49 5.00 -4.74 -12.85
C PRO A 49 4.82 -6.18 -12.35
N TYR A 50 5.34 -7.17 -13.08
CA TYR A 50 5.31 -8.58 -12.67
C TYR A 50 6.20 -8.83 -11.46
N ALA A 51 7.43 -8.30 -11.47
CA ALA A 51 8.35 -8.40 -10.34
C ALA A 51 7.75 -7.77 -9.07
N ALA A 52 7.14 -6.59 -9.20
CA ALA A 52 6.42 -5.93 -8.12
C ALA A 52 5.23 -6.77 -7.63
N GLY A 53 4.42 -7.34 -8.53
CA GLY A 53 3.32 -8.23 -8.18
C GLY A 53 3.78 -9.46 -7.40
N ILE A 54 4.81 -10.16 -7.89
CA ILE A 54 5.40 -11.32 -7.19
C ILE A 54 5.92 -10.91 -5.81
N PHE A 55 6.65 -9.80 -5.74
CA PHE A 55 7.19 -9.29 -4.48
C PHE A 55 6.07 -8.99 -3.45
N LEU A 56 4.98 -8.37 -3.88
CA LEU A 56 3.83 -8.09 -3.02
C LEU A 56 3.12 -9.37 -2.57
N ILE A 57 3.01 -10.38 -3.44
CA ILE A 57 2.45 -11.69 -3.09
C ILE A 57 3.31 -12.37 -2.02
N LEU A 58 4.64 -12.33 -2.17
CA LEU A 58 5.56 -12.86 -1.17
C LEU A 58 5.41 -12.15 0.18
N ILE A 59 5.28 -10.81 0.17
CA ILE A 59 5.03 -10.04 1.39
C ILE A 59 3.67 -10.41 2.00
N MET A 60 2.63 -10.59 1.19
CA MET A 60 1.30 -11.02 1.65
C MET A 60 1.40 -12.35 2.40
N PHE A 61 2.11 -13.34 1.87
CA PHE A 61 2.29 -14.63 2.55
C PHE A 61 3.15 -14.52 3.82
N TRP A 62 4.16 -13.66 3.82
CA TRP A 62 4.99 -13.42 4.99
C TRP A 62 4.19 -12.77 6.12
N ARG A 63 3.52 -11.66 5.82
CA ARG A 63 2.90 -10.78 6.83
C ARG A 63 1.48 -11.17 7.18
N ARG A 64 0.75 -11.78 6.24
CA ARG A 64 -0.63 -12.28 6.40
C ARG A 64 -1.61 -11.20 6.87
N GLY A 65 -1.32 -9.96 6.53
CA GLY A 65 -2.09 -8.81 6.95
C GLY A 65 -3.17 -8.44 5.95
N LEU A 66 -4.32 -7.99 6.44
CA LEU A 66 -5.47 -7.59 5.62
C LEU A 66 -5.11 -6.46 4.64
N HIS A 67 -4.15 -5.60 5.01
CA HIS A 67 -3.63 -4.56 4.12
C HIS A 67 -2.92 -5.13 2.88
N GLU A 68 -2.04 -6.12 3.07
CA GLU A 68 -1.35 -6.79 1.97
C GLU A 68 -2.34 -7.53 1.07
N TYR A 69 -3.31 -8.25 1.66
CA TYR A 69 -4.38 -8.89 0.90
C TYR A 69 -5.18 -7.89 0.07
N SER A 70 -5.46 -6.70 0.62
CA SER A 70 -6.17 -5.64 -0.10
C SER A 70 -5.40 -5.15 -1.31
N ILE A 71 -4.09 -4.95 -1.22
CA ILE A 71 -3.26 -4.53 -2.36
C ILE A 71 -3.23 -5.61 -3.45
N ILE A 72 -3.14 -6.89 -3.08
CA ILE A 72 -3.20 -8.00 -4.06
C ILE A 72 -4.58 -8.08 -4.72
N LEU A 73 -5.64 -7.98 -3.94
CA LEU A 73 -7.01 -7.96 -4.46
C LEU A 73 -7.23 -6.79 -5.43
N PHE A 74 -6.71 -5.61 -5.09
CA PHE A 74 -6.71 -4.46 -5.99
C PHE A 74 -6.00 -4.76 -7.30
N GLY A 75 -4.78 -5.30 -7.26
CA GLY A 75 -4.05 -5.69 -8.46
C GLY A 75 -4.81 -6.67 -9.35
N ILE A 76 -5.50 -7.65 -8.75
CA ILE A 76 -6.36 -8.59 -9.49
C ILE A 76 -7.52 -7.84 -10.17
N ILE A 77 -8.19 -6.94 -9.46
CA ILE A 77 -9.31 -6.15 -10.02
C ILE A 77 -8.84 -5.27 -11.18
N VAL A 78 -7.67 -4.63 -11.06
CA VAL A 78 -7.06 -3.82 -12.12
C VAL A 78 -6.79 -4.68 -13.36
N VAL A 79 -6.20 -5.87 -13.19
CA VAL A 79 -5.94 -6.79 -14.31
C VAL A 79 -7.25 -7.24 -14.96
N VAL A 80 -8.23 -7.66 -14.16
CA VAL A 80 -9.51 -8.18 -14.66
C VAL A 80 -10.30 -7.09 -15.39
N SER A 81 -10.41 -5.90 -14.81
CA SER A 81 -11.11 -4.77 -15.44
C SER A 81 -10.42 -4.32 -16.73
N ASN A 82 -9.09 -4.33 -16.77
CA ASN A 82 -8.33 -3.98 -17.97
C ASN A 82 -8.47 -5.00 -19.10
N GLU A 83 -8.20 -6.27 -18.82
CA GLU A 83 -8.21 -7.34 -19.84
C GLU A 83 -9.61 -7.69 -20.31
N PHE A 84 -10.57 -7.83 -19.38
CA PHE A 84 -11.92 -8.28 -19.71
C PHE A 84 -12.94 -7.15 -19.87
N GLY A 85 -12.62 -5.93 -19.42
CA GLY A 85 -13.48 -4.75 -19.57
C GLY A 85 -12.97 -3.80 -20.65
N TRP A 86 -12.00 -2.96 -20.30
CA TRP A 86 -11.59 -1.82 -21.12
C TRP A 86 -11.11 -2.21 -22.52
N LYS A 87 -10.30 -3.27 -22.66
CA LYS A 87 -9.81 -3.71 -23.98
C LYS A 87 -10.92 -4.16 -24.92
N HIS A 88 -11.97 -4.79 -24.40
CA HIS A 88 -13.12 -5.22 -25.21
C HIS A 88 -14.04 -4.07 -25.63
N ILE A 89 -14.08 -3.00 -24.83
CA ILE A 89 -14.84 -1.79 -25.15
C ILE A 89 -14.13 -1.02 -26.27
N VAL A 90 -12.81 -0.83 -26.16
CA VAL A 90 -12.06 0.07 -27.06
C VAL A 90 -11.53 -0.63 -28.31
N ALA A 91 -11.03 -1.87 -28.17
CA ALA A 91 -10.52 -2.70 -29.28
C ALA A 91 -9.57 -1.97 -30.26
N GLN A 92 -8.68 -1.12 -29.74
CA GLN A 92 -7.72 -0.39 -30.58
C GLN A 92 -6.47 -1.26 -30.85
N PRO A 93 -6.00 -1.34 -32.11
CA PRO A 93 -4.77 -2.05 -32.45
C PRO A 93 -3.52 -1.35 -31.89
N ARG A 94 -2.43 -2.10 -31.80
CA ARG A 94 -1.09 -1.59 -31.44
C ARG A 94 -0.46 -0.86 -32.63
N PRO A 95 0.53 0.03 -32.40
CA PRO A 95 1.21 0.71 -33.50
C PRO A 95 2.12 -0.25 -34.29
N VAL A 96 2.50 0.19 -35.49
CA VAL A 96 3.47 -0.51 -36.33
C VAL A 96 4.81 -0.59 -35.61
N GLY A 97 5.38 -1.80 -35.54
CA GLY A 97 6.61 -2.09 -34.78
C GLY A 97 6.39 -3.02 -33.59
N SER A 98 5.16 -3.17 -33.11
CA SER A 98 4.81 -4.14 -32.08
C SER A 98 4.81 -5.58 -32.64
N CYS A 99 5.39 -6.51 -31.88
CA CYS A 99 5.23 -7.95 -32.09
C CYS A 99 4.09 -8.57 -31.27
N CYS A 100 3.46 -7.80 -30.38
CA CYS A 100 2.29 -8.27 -29.64
C CYS A 100 1.05 -8.36 -30.54
N ILE A 101 0.28 -9.44 -30.38
CA ILE A 101 -0.92 -9.77 -31.18
C ILE A 101 -2.24 -9.45 -30.45
N THR A 102 -2.17 -8.81 -29.27
CA THR A 102 -3.33 -8.42 -28.47
C THR A 102 -3.71 -6.95 -28.70
N CYS A 103 -4.93 -6.56 -28.33
CA CYS A 103 -5.35 -5.15 -28.39
C CYS A 103 -4.44 -4.25 -27.54
N GLY A 104 -4.14 -3.07 -28.07
CA GLY A 104 -3.21 -2.10 -27.49
C GLY A 104 -3.84 -1.12 -26.49
N MET A 105 -5.16 -0.90 -26.54
CA MET A 105 -5.80 0.10 -25.67
C MET A 105 -6.76 -0.53 -24.66
N PRO A 106 -6.65 -0.17 -23.37
CA PRO A 106 -5.48 0.46 -22.72
C PRO A 106 -4.30 -0.50 -22.52
N SER A 107 -3.10 0.05 -22.28
CA SER A 107 -1.91 -0.73 -21.98
C SER A 107 -1.94 -1.31 -20.57
N SER A 108 -2.00 -2.64 -20.43
CA SER A 108 -2.05 -3.34 -19.13
C SER A 108 -0.87 -2.99 -18.22
N HIS A 109 0.34 -2.91 -18.79
CA HIS A 109 1.55 -2.59 -18.05
C HIS A 109 1.48 -1.19 -17.46
N ALA A 110 1.03 -0.22 -18.26
CA ALA A 110 0.89 1.16 -17.81
C ALA A 110 -0.24 1.30 -16.78
N VAL A 111 -1.39 0.64 -16.98
CA VAL A 111 -2.49 0.66 -15.98
C VAL A 111 -1.98 0.08 -14.66
N ILE A 112 -1.41 -1.12 -14.65
CA ILE A 112 -0.93 -1.78 -13.43
C ILE A 112 0.15 -0.93 -12.73
N ALA A 113 1.14 -0.43 -13.48
CA ALA A 113 2.22 0.36 -12.89
C ALA A 113 1.72 1.67 -12.28
N THR A 114 0.85 2.40 -13.00
CA THR A 114 0.31 3.68 -12.52
C THR A 114 -0.70 3.49 -11.38
N ALA A 115 -1.55 2.45 -11.44
CA ALA A 115 -2.47 2.09 -10.37
C ALA A 115 -1.70 1.71 -9.09
N LEU A 116 -0.70 0.83 -9.21
CA LEU A 116 0.11 0.39 -8.09
C LEU A 116 0.94 1.54 -7.49
N TRP A 117 1.55 2.38 -8.34
CA TRP A 117 2.26 3.56 -7.87
C TRP A 117 1.32 4.51 -7.11
N THR A 118 0.14 4.79 -7.67
CA THR A 118 -0.84 5.72 -7.07
C THR A 118 -1.31 5.21 -5.71
N ILE A 119 -1.72 3.94 -5.60
CA ILE A 119 -2.22 3.40 -4.34
C ILE A 119 -1.14 3.39 -3.25
N LEU A 120 0.11 3.08 -3.62
CA LEU A 120 1.23 3.08 -2.67
C LEU A 120 1.56 4.51 -2.21
N VAL A 121 1.66 5.46 -3.13
CA VAL A 121 1.92 6.88 -2.79
C VAL A 121 0.79 7.45 -1.93
N LEU A 122 -0.47 7.16 -2.23
CA LEU A 122 -1.61 7.58 -1.43
C LEU A 122 -1.54 6.97 -0.01
N ASP A 123 -1.33 5.66 0.13
CA ASP A 123 -1.29 5.04 1.47
C ASP A 123 -0.06 5.47 2.28
N PHE A 124 1.10 5.69 1.64
CA PHE A 124 2.24 6.31 2.29
C PHE A 124 1.92 7.75 2.72
N SER A 125 1.38 8.59 1.82
CA SER A 125 1.08 10.01 2.11
C SER A 125 0.09 10.16 3.27
N TYR A 126 -0.89 9.27 3.34
CA TYR A 126 -1.92 9.28 4.38
C TYR A 126 -1.39 8.92 5.77
N ARG A 127 -0.23 8.23 5.84
CA ARG A 127 0.40 7.84 7.11
C ARG A 127 1.48 8.80 7.56
N VAL A 128 1.79 9.84 6.77
CA VAL A 128 2.80 10.82 7.14
C VAL A 128 2.32 11.58 8.37
N GLY A 129 2.93 11.29 9.52
CA GLY A 129 2.69 12.05 10.74
C GLY A 129 3.53 13.32 10.77
N GLN A 130 2.99 14.37 11.40
CA GLN A 130 3.82 15.49 11.81
C GLN A 130 4.69 15.04 12.98
N THR A 131 6.00 14.87 12.74
CA THR A 131 6.97 14.79 13.84
C THR A 131 6.86 16.09 14.65
N PRO A 132 6.79 16.03 15.99
CA PRO A 132 6.80 17.23 16.82
C PRO A 132 7.96 18.14 16.42
N GLN A 133 7.64 19.40 16.10
CA GLN A 133 8.61 20.46 15.81
C GLN A 133 9.60 20.54 16.97
N GLY A 134 10.81 19.99 16.80
CA GLY A 134 11.79 19.91 17.88
C GLY A 134 12.90 18.87 17.65
N TYR A 135 12.69 17.89 16.76
CA TYR A 135 13.77 17.02 16.33
C TYR A 135 14.66 17.77 15.32
N SER A 136 15.84 18.22 15.76
CA SER A 136 16.89 18.66 14.84
C SER A 136 17.27 17.47 13.97
N VAL A 137 16.85 17.47 12.70
CA VAL A 137 17.27 16.46 11.75
C VAL A 137 18.78 16.63 11.58
N SER A 138 19.55 15.79 12.26
CA SER A 138 20.97 15.63 11.93
C SER A 138 21.04 15.37 10.42
N PRO A 139 21.87 16.11 9.65
CA PRO A 139 21.99 15.91 8.21
C PRO A 139 22.62 14.55 7.94
N SER A 140 21.82 13.51 8.03
CA SER A 140 22.19 12.17 7.62
C SER A 140 22.22 12.14 6.10
N SER A 141 23.31 11.60 5.55
CA SER A 141 23.41 11.36 4.12
C SER A 141 22.20 10.56 3.62
N PHE A 142 21.71 10.87 2.43
CA PHE A 142 20.65 10.12 1.75
C PHE A 142 20.89 8.60 1.78
N VAL A 143 22.17 8.18 1.66
CA VAL A 143 22.58 6.77 1.73
C VAL A 143 22.21 6.14 3.08
N SER A 144 22.38 6.86 4.18
CA SER A 144 22.01 6.36 5.52
C SER A 144 20.50 6.20 5.64
N ARG A 145 19.71 7.16 5.11
CA ARG A 145 18.24 7.09 5.11
C ARG A 145 17.73 5.91 4.28
N PHE A 146 18.31 5.72 3.10
CA PHE A 146 17.98 4.60 2.21
C PHE A 146 18.34 3.26 2.84
N ARG A 147 19.52 3.15 3.47
CA ARG A 147 19.93 1.94 4.18
C ARG A 147 18.99 1.61 5.34
N THR A 148 18.58 2.61 6.14
CA THR A 148 17.59 2.41 7.21
C THR A 148 16.25 1.95 6.65
N PHE A 149 15.79 2.55 5.55
CA PHE A 149 14.56 2.13 4.87
C PHE A 149 14.60 0.66 4.44
N LEU A 150 15.70 0.21 3.84
CA LEU A 150 15.88 -1.18 3.45
C LEU A 150 15.90 -2.13 4.66
N HIS A 151 16.63 -1.77 5.73
CA HIS A 151 16.70 -2.60 6.95
C HIS A 151 15.38 -2.66 7.72
N ALA A 152 14.60 -1.58 7.73
CA ALA A 152 13.31 -1.54 8.38
C ALA A 152 12.25 -2.36 7.63
N GLY A 153 12.50 -2.75 6.37
CA GLY A 153 11.53 -3.49 5.57
C GLY A 153 10.24 -2.70 5.29
N HIS A 154 10.29 -1.37 5.38
CA HIS A 154 9.15 -0.47 5.21
C HIS A 154 8.83 -0.20 3.72
N ILE A 155 9.08 -1.19 2.86
CA ILE A 155 8.77 -1.11 1.42
C ILE A 155 7.25 -1.06 1.21
N LEU A 156 6.47 -1.57 2.17
CA LEU A 156 5.04 -1.37 2.27
C LEU A 156 4.64 -0.46 3.45
N PRO A 157 3.60 0.37 3.28
CA PRO A 157 3.09 1.24 4.32
C PRO A 157 2.31 0.45 5.37
N THR A 158 3.01 -0.11 6.34
CA THR A 158 2.38 -0.92 7.40
C THR A 158 2.40 -0.30 8.77
N ALA A 159 3.30 0.67 8.99
CA ALA A 159 3.27 1.44 10.21
C ALA A 159 2.02 2.34 10.24
N SER A 160 1.45 2.56 11.42
CA SER A 160 0.32 3.49 11.60
C SER A 160 0.73 4.94 11.31
N VAL A 161 2.00 5.27 11.58
CA VAL A 161 2.60 6.58 11.36
C VAL A 161 3.98 6.39 10.74
N ILE A 162 4.28 7.15 9.68
CA ILE A 162 5.59 7.22 9.04
C ILE A 162 6.16 8.64 9.13
N SER A 163 7.49 8.75 9.15
CA SER A 163 8.16 10.05 9.06
C SER A 163 8.18 10.59 7.62
N GLN A 164 8.34 11.90 7.47
CA GLN A 164 8.47 12.56 6.16
C GLN A 164 9.65 12.01 5.35
N ASP A 165 10.79 11.76 6.00
CA ASP A 165 11.96 11.19 5.33
C ASP A 165 11.67 9.78 4.79
N HIS A 166 10.97 8.94 5.55
CA HIS A 166 10.56 7.61 5.08
C HIS A 166 9.59 7.70 3.91
N PHE A 167 8.64 8.63 3.95
CA PHE A 167 7.73 8.89 2.83
C PHE A 167 8.49 9.23 1.56
N VAL A 168 9.43 10.19 1.63
CA VAL A 168 10.21 10.63 0.45
C VAL A 168 11.01 9.47 -0.13
N VAL A 169 11.67 8.67 0.71
CA VAL A 169 12.46 7.52 0.24
C VAL A 169 11.55 6.45 -0.38
N ALA A 170 10.43 6.11 0.27
CA ALA A 170 9.51 5.08 -0.22
C ALA A 170 8.80 5.49 -1.51
N ALA A 171 8.24 6.70 -1.54
CA ALA A 171 7.60 7.26 -2.73
C ALA A 171 8.60 7.42 -3.88
N GLY A 172 9.83 7.86 -3.58
CA GLY A 172 10.91 7.95 -4.56
C GLY A 172 11.29 6.58 -5.15
N PHE A 173 11.47 5.56 -4.30
CA PHE A 173 11.74 4.19 -4.73
C PHE A 173 10.67 3.67 -5.69
N TRP A 174 9.39 3.75 -5.29
CA TRP A 174 8.29 3.27 -6.13
C TRP A 174 8.09 4.10 -7.39
N SER A 175 8.38 5.40 -7.36
CA SER A 175 8.35 6.27 -8.54
C SER A 175 9.41 5.85 -9.56
N LEU A 176 10.64 5.61 -9.11
CA LEU A 176 11.74 5.15 -9.98
C LEU A 176 11.47 3.75 -10.56
N ALA A 177 10.81 2.88 -9.80
CA ALA A 177 10.48 1.53 -10.27
C ALA A 177 9.32 1.53 -11.29
N LEU A 178 8.22 2.24 -10.99
CA LEU A 178 6.95 2.05 -11.71
C LEU A 178 6.69 3.11 -12.80
N LEU A 179 7.09 4.37 -12.61
CA LEU A 179 6.79 5.42 -13.58
C LEU A 179 7.51 5.29 -14.94
N PRO A 180 8.71 4.69 -15.04
CA PRO A 180 9.33 4.46 -16.35
C PRO A 180 8.63 3.38 -17.18
N VAL A 181 7.81 2.51 -16.57
CA VAL A 181 7.11 1.41 -17.26
C VAL A 181 6.23 1.93 -18.40
N PRO A 182 5.31 2.90 -18.20
CA PRO A 182 4.60 3.59 -19.28
C PRO A 182 5.48 3.98 -20.48
N LEU A 183 6.61 4.63 -20.23
CA LEU A 183 7.51 5.12 -21.27
C LEU A 183 8.19 3.96 -22.02
N SER A 184 8.57 2.90 -21.30
CA SER A 184 9.19 1.72 -21.90
C SER A 184 8.30 1.08 -22.96
N ARG A 185 6.98 1.09 -22.75
CA ARG A 185 5.99 0.57 -23.71
C ARG A 185 5.95 1.37 -25.01
N VAL A 186 6.17 2.68 -24.95
CA VAL A 186 6.24 3.55 -26.13
C VAL A 186 7.56 3.36 -26.87
N ILE A 187 8.68 3.27 -26.15
CA ILE A 187 10.01 3.06 -26.74
C ILE A 187 10.08 1.73 -27.51
N LEU A 188 9.48 0.67 -26.96
CA LEU A 188 9.40 -0.64 -27.62
C LEU A 188 8.39 -0.70 -28.76
N LYS A 189 7.67 0.39 -29.04
CA LYS A 189 6.55 0.45 -30.00
C LYS A 189 5.44 -0.57 -29.70
N ASP A 190 5.33 -1.03 -28.46
CA ASP A 190 4.25 -1.93 -28.05
C ASP A 190 2.92 -1.18 -27.89
N HIS A 191 3.01 0.13 -27.62
CA HIS A 191 1.85 1.02 -27.44
C HIS A 191 2.14 2.44 -27.95
N THR A 192 1.09 3.16 -28.33
CA THR A 192 1.20 4.61 -28.60
C THR A 192 1.22 5.41 -27.31
N ALA A 193 1.71 6.65 -27.36
CA ALA A 193 1.66 7.57 -26.22
C ALA A 193 0.23 7.79 -25.72
N GLN A 194 -0.76 7.86 -26.63
CA GLN A 194 -2.17 7.99 -26.26
C GLN A 194 -2.69 6.77 -25.49
N GLN A 195 -2.35 5.56 -25.94
CA GLN A 195 -2.74 4.31 -25.27
C GLN A 195 -2.19 4.25 -23.84
N VAL A 196 -0.92 4.64 -23.68
CA VAL A 196 -0.24 4.68 -22.38
C VAL A 196 -0.79 5.80 -21.49
N PHE A 197 -1.09 6.98 -22.04
CA PHE A 197 -1.67 8.09 -21.28
C PHE A 197 -3.06 7.74 -20.73
N MET A 198 -3.93 7.18 -21.58
CA MET A 198 -5.27 6.74 -21.15
C MET A 198 -5.19 5.61 -20.13
N ALA A 199 -4.25 4.68 -20.29
CA ALA A 199 -3.96 3.68 -19.27
C ALA A 199 -3.56 4.31 -17.92
N GLY A 200 -2.74 5.36 -17.95
CA GLY A 200 -2.36 6.11 -16.75
C GLY A 200 -3.55 6.75 -16.04
N ILE A 201 -4.47 7.37 -16.79
CA ILE A 201 -5.71 7.94 -16.22
C ILE A 201 -6.55 6.85 -15.56
N ILE A 202 -6.77 5.74 -16.26
CA ILE A 202 -7.56 4.60 -15.73
C ILE A 202 -6.94 4.09 -14.44
N GLY A 203 -5.62 3.84 -14.43
CA GLY A 203 -4.92 3.35 -13.24
C GLY A 203 -5.01 4.29 -12.05
N VAL A 204 -4.85 5.60 -12.26
CA VAL A 204 -5.00 6.62 -11.21
C VAL A 204 -6.43 6.64 -10.65
N VAL A 205 -7.45 6.62 -11.51
CA VAL A 205 -8.86 6.64 -11.09
C VAL A 205 -9.22 5.38 -10.31
N GLU A 206 -8.84 4.19 -10.80
CA GLU A 206 -9.09 2.92 -10.10
C GLU A 206 -8.40 2.90 -8.72
N ALA A 207 -7.17 3.40 -8.63
CA ALA A 207 -6.44 3.51 -7.37
C ALA A 207 -7.10 4.48 -6.38
N ILE A 208 -7.58 5.64 -6.84
CA ILE A 208 -8.28 6.60 -5.98
C ILE A 208 -9.59 6.00 -5.46
N ILE A 209 -10.39 5.37 -6.32
CA ILE A 209 -11.64 4.73 -5.92
C ILE A 209 -11.36 3.64 -4.88
N TRP A 210 -10.37 2.78 -5.13
CA TRP A 210 -9.96 1.76 -4.19
C TRP A 210 -9.49 2.39 -2.87
N PHE A 211 -8.63 3.40 -2.91
CA PHE A 211 -8.15 4.09 -1.71
C PHE A 211 -9.29 4.66 -0.86
N LEU A 212 -10.27 5.32 -1.48
CA LEU A 212 -11.45 5.85 -0.78
C LEU A 212 -12.29 4.73 -0.13
N LEU A 213 -12.51 3.62 -0.83
CA LEU A 213 -13.17 2.43 -0.27
C LEU A 213 -12.42 1.94 0.97
N LEU A 214 -11.09 1.89 0.91
CA LEU A 214 -10.25 1.45 2.02
C LEU A 214 -10.31 2.39 3.21
N LEU A 215 -10.35 3.71 2.99
CA LEU A 215 -10.55 4.67 4.08
C LEU A 215 -11.87 4.41 4.82
N LEU A 216 -12.96 4.18 4.09
CA LEU A 216 -14.27 3.88 4.67
C LEU A 216 -14.25 2.56 5.46
N LEU A 217 -13.67 1.52 4.88
CA LEU A 217 -13.53 0.21 5.54
C LEU A 217 -12.64 0.29 6.78
N ARG A 218 -11.61 1.13 6.75
CA ARG A 218 -10.68 1.30 7.88
C ARG A 218 -11.38 1.91 9.09
N VAL A 219 -12.13 2.99 8.90
CA VAL A 219 -12.91 3.62 9.98
C VAL A 219 -13.90 2.62 10.58
N LYS A 220 -14.59 1.85 9.73
CA LYS A 220 -15.57 0.86 10.20
C LYS A 220 -14.95 -0.33 10.94
N THR A 221 -13.71 -0.69 10.61
CA THR A 221 -13.07 -1.90 11.15
C THR A 221 -11.96 -1.61 12.15
N GLU A 222 -11.84 -0.38 12.64
CA GLU A 222 -10.79 0.02 13.58
C GLU A 222 -10.84 -0.79 14.88
N GLU A 223 -12.05 -1.12 15.37
CA GLU A 223 -12.26 -1.93 16.56
C GLU A 223 -11.66 -3.35 16.45
N TYR A 224 -11.46 -3.84 15.22
CA TYR A 224 -10.90 -5.15 14.95
C TYR A 224 -9.39 -5.11 14.69
N ALA A 225 -8.72 -3.96 14.84
CA ALA A 225 -7.27 -3.85 14.64
C ALA A 225 -6.53 -4.80 15.59
N GLY A 226 -5.59 -5.58 15.04
CA GLY A 226 -4.85 -6.63 15.75
C GLY A 226 -5.56 -7.98 15.84
N HIS A 227 -6.86 -8.06 15.48
CA HIS A 227 -7.62 -9.30 15.53
C HIS A 227 -7.06 -10.33 14.52
N ARG A 228 -7.10 -11.60 14.90
CA ARG A 228 -6.55 -12.72 14.11
C ARG A 228 -7.66 -13.69 13.75
N TRP A 229 -8.01 -13.76 12.47
CA TRP A 229 -8.99 -14.74 11.96
C TRP A 229 -8.30 -15.97 11.37
N LEU A 230 -9.09 -17.05 11.22
CA LEU A 230 -8.67 -18.30 10.58
C LEU A 230 -7.36 -18.84 11.15
N LYS A 231 -7.27 -18.97 12.48
CA LYS A 231 -6.06 -19.44 13.20
C LYS A 231 -4.80 -18.60 12.91
N GLY A 232 -4.97 -17.30 12.64
CA GLY A 232 -3.88 -16.37 12.38
C GLY A 232 -3.40 -16.32 10.93
N CYS A 233 -4.14 -16.91 9.99
CA CYS A 233 -3.91 -16.71 8.56
C CYS A 233 -4.32 -15.32 8.08
N LEU A 234 -5.19 -14.62 8.81
CA LEU A 234 -5.60 -13.25 8.51
C LEU A 234 -5.41 -12.40 9.76
N ILE A 235 -4.61 -11.34 9.64
CA ILE A 235 -4.34 -10.40 10.72
C ILE A 235 -4.86 -9.04 10.30
N HIS A 236 -5.74 -8.43 11.08
CA HIS A 236 -6.06 -7.01 10.87
C HIS A 236 -4.86 -6.17 11.31
N ASN A 237 -4.05 -5.72 10.35
CA ASN A 237 -2.84 -4.93 10.60
C ASN A 237 -2.98 -3.49 10.09
N TRP A 238 -4.21 -2.99 10.03
CA TRP A 238 -4.52 -1.76 9.31
C TRP A 238 -5.25 -0.71 10.16
N PRO A 239 -4.60 -0.18 11.23
CA PRO A 239 -5.24 0.83 12.07
C PRO A 239 -5.40 2.17 11.34
N ALA A 240 -6.44 2.93 11.69
CA ALA A 240 -6.57 4.33 11.31
C ALA A 240 -5.41 5.15 11.90
N PRO A 241 -4.84 6.12 11.16
CA PRO A 241 -3.84 7.02 11.73
C PRO A 241 -4.51 7.82 12.86
N ARG A 242 -3.98 7.71 14.08
CA ARG A 242 -4.47 8.48 15.21
C ARG A 242 -3.85 9.87 15.15
N CYS A 243 -4.66 10.89 14.88
CA CYS A 243 -4.23 12.28 14.99
C CYS A 243 -4.21 12.66 16.47
N TYR A 244 -3.04 12.92 17.02
CA TYR A 244 -2.90 13.50 18.34
C TYR A 244 -3.04 15.02 18.20
N VAL A 245 -4.15 15.57 18.68
CA VAL A 245 -4.28 17.03 18.84
C VAL A 245 -3.59 17.38 20.16
N PRO A 246 -2.45 18.12 20.16
CA PRO A 246 -1.87 18.58 21.40
C PRO A 246 -2.87 19.54 22.06
N LEU A 247 -3.42 19.15 23.21
CA LEU A 247 -4.19 20.06 24.03
C LEU A 247 -3.24 21.15 24.52
N LYS A 248 -3.54 22.41 24.17
CA LYS A 248 -2.78 23.57 24.60
C LYS A 248 -2.75 23.55 26.14
N SER A 249 -1.56 23.51 26.73
CA SER A 249 -1.34 23.52 28.20
C SER A 249 -1.69 24.87 28.85
N GLY A 250 -2.81 25.48 28.44
CA GLY A 250 -3.25 26.82 28.85
C GLY A 250 -4.40 26.85 29.85
N ASP A 251 -5.09 25.73 30.08
CA ASP A 251 -6.18 25.65 31.06
C ASP A 251 -5.81 24.70 32.22
N ALA A 252 -4.53 24.66 32.59
CA ALA A 252 -4.18 24.25 33.94
C ALA A 252 -4.78 25.29 34.88
N VAL A 253 -6.01 25.02 35.33
CA VAL A 253 -6.66 25.74 36.42
C VAL A 253 -5.65 25.79 37.57
N GLU A 254 -5.12 26.98 37.78
CA GLU A 254 -4.23 27.35 38.86
C GLU A 254 -4.99 27.19 40.18
N GLY A 255 -5.01 25.97 40.72
CA GLY A 255 -5.78 25.70 41.92
C GLY A 255 -6.01 24.23 42.25
N SER A 256 -4.96 23.42 42.38
CA SER A 256 -4.88 22.32 43.36
C SER A 256 -3.56 21.56 43.22
N GLY A 257 -2.73 21.62 44.26
CA GLY A 257 -1.76 20.60 44.62
C GLY A 257 -0.67 20.28 43.60
N VAL A 258 0.56 20.68 43.90
CA VAL A 258 1.78 20.19 43.25
C VAL A 258 1.81 18.66 43.31
N VAL A 259 1.40 18.00 42.22
CA VAL A 259 1.72 16.61 41.94
C VAL A 259 2.84 16.64 40.92
N SER A 260 4.04 16.27 41.36
CA SER A 260 5.22 16.17 40.52
C SER A 260 4.94 15.28 39.31
N PRO A 261 5.41 15.66 38.11
CA PRO A 261 5.27 14.79 36.94
C PRO A 261 6.01 13.48 37.19
N PRO A 262 5.42 12.32 36.84
CA PRO A 262 6.11 11.04 36.91
C PRO A 262 7.34 11.09 35.99
N SER A 263 8.44 10.53 36.47
CA SER A 263 9.71 10.43 35.76
C SER A 263 9.54 9.87 34.34
N THR A 264 10.20 10.51 33.39
CA THR A 264 10.18 10.21 31.95
C THR A 264 10.89 8.89 31.55
N GLU A 265 11.01 7.92 32.45
CA GLU A 265 11.69 6.64 32.18
C GLU A 265 10.81 5.56 31.51
N GLY A 266 9.58 5.89 31.05
CA GLY A 266 8.61 4.88 30.58
C GLY A 266 8.06 5.01 29.16
N LEU A 267 8.58 5.92 28.31
CA LEU A 267 7.91 6.31 27.06
C LEU A 267 8.04 5.34 25.87
N ASN A 268 8.25 4.05 26.13
CA ASN A 268 8.29 2.98 25.11
C ASN A 268 7.25 1.86 25.35
N SER A 269 6.21 2.10 26.14
CA SER A 269 5.10 1.16 26.25
C SER A 269 3.95 1.56 25.30
N PRO A 270 3.54 0.69 24.36
CA PRO A 270 2.33 0.93 23.58
C PRO A 270 1.13 1.00 24.54
N CYS A 271 0.28 2.01 24.36
CA CYS A 271 -0.94 2.24 25.15
C CYS A 271 -1.70 0.92 25.37
N GLN A 272 -1.61 0.38 26.59
CA GLN A 272 -2.63 -0.52 27.09
C GLN A 272 -3.90 0.30 27.29
N PRO A 273 -5.07 -0.18 26.84
CA PRO A 273 -6.33 0.47 27.18
C PRO A 273 -6.46 0.45 28.69
N THR A 274 -6.48 1.64 29.29
CA THR A 274 -6.74 1.79 30.71
C THR A 274 -8.15 1.27 30.95
N GLU A 275 -8.28 0.11 31.61
CA GLU A 275 -9.56 -0.31 32.16
C GLU A 275 -10.08 0.82 33.03
N ALA A 276 -11.27 1.31 32.70
CA ALA A 276 -11.95 2.30 33.51
C ALA A 276 -12.17 1.68 34.90
N SER A 277 -11.40 2.13 35.90
CA SER A 277 -11.68 1.82 37.29
C SER A 277 -13.12 2.22 37.59
N PRO A 278 -13.92 1.32 38.20
CA PRO A 278 -15.27 1.66 38.63
C PRO A 278 -15.20 2.87 39.56
N LEU A 279 -16.05 3.87 39.29
CA LEU A 279 -16.24 5.04 40.12
C LEU A 279 -16.66 4.56 41.52
N GLU A 280 -15.75 4.58 42.50
CA GLU A 280 -16.09 4.33 43.90
C GLU A 280 -16.99 5.47 44.39
N SER A 281 -18.28 5.16 44.53
CA SER A 281 -19.26 5.99 45.21
C SER A 281 -18.98 6.01 46.73
N PRO A 282 -18.89 7.19 47.38
CA PRO A 282 -18.75 7.26 48.83
C PRO A 282 -20.11 6.99 49.47
N LEU A 283 -20.36 5.75 49.89
CA LEU A 283 -21.50 5.41 50.73
C LEU A 283 -21.03 4.95 52.11
N GLY A 284 -21.63 5.56 53.13
CA GLY A 284 -21.22 5.53 54.53
C GLY A 284 -21.14 4.15 55.17
N SER A 285 -20.22 4.10 56.14
CA SER A 285 -19.99 3.04 57.11
C SER A 285 -21.27 2.61 57.85
N ALA A 286 -21.66 1.34 57.70
CA ALA A 286 -22.55 0.65 58.62
C ALA A 286 -21.74 -0.22 59.61
N PRO A 287 -22.20 -0.42 60.86
CA PRO A 287 -21.45 -1.16 61.87
C PRO A 287 -21.56 -2.68 61.67
N ASN A 288 -20.44 -3.35 61.95
CA ASN A 288 -20.23 -4.79 61.84
C ASN A 288 -20.91 -5.54 63.00
N PRO A 289 -21.88 -6.46 62.75
CA PRO A 289 -22.50 -7.25 63.79
C PRO A 289 -22.04 -8.71 63.70
N ASP A 290 -20.82 -9.02 64.14
CA ASP A 290 -20.46 -10.41 64.41
C ASP A 290 -19.33 -10.50 65.44
N THR A 291 -19.74 -10.58 66.70
CA THR A 291 -18.89 -11.06 67.80
C THR A 291 -19.70 -12.12 68.52
N ARG A 292 -19.52 -13.39 68.14
CA ARG A 292 -20.03 -14.52 68.92
C ARG A 292 -18.97 -14.91 69.97
N PRO A 293 -19.32 -15.00 71.26
CA PRO A 293 -18.43 -15.52 72.29
C PRO A 293 -18.32 -17.05 72.22
N ALA A 294 -17.10 -17.54 72.49
CA ALA A 294 -16.77 -18.95 72.61
C ALA A 294 -17.44 -19.58 73.85
N LEU A 295 -17.93 -20.81 73.69
CA LEU A 295 -18.37 -21.68 74.79
C LEU A 295 -17.19 -22.53 75.28
N PRO A 296 -17.11 -22.84 76.59
CA PRO A 296 -16.01 -23.63 77.16
C PRO A 296 -16.22 -25.13 76.99
N GLU A 297 -15.09 -25.84 76.82
CA GLU A 297 -14.97 -27.30 76.93
C GLU A 297 -15.31 -27.78 78.34
N SER A 298 -16.02 -28.91 78.43
CA SER A 298 -16.11 -29.70 79.66
C SER A 298 -16.04 -31.20 79.35
N ALA A 299 -14.99 -31.82 79.93
CA ALA A 299 -14.85 -33.18 80.44
C ALA A 299 -15.28 -34.38 79.58
#